data_AF-A0A961F3D7-F1
#
_entry.id   AF-A0A961F3D7-F1
#
_cell.length_a   1.000
_cell.length_b   1.000
_cell.length_c   1.000
_cell.angle_alpha   90.00
_cell.angle_beta   90.00
_cell.angle_gamma   90.00
#
_symmetry.space_group_name_H-M   'P 1'
#
loop_
_entity.id
_entity.type
_entity.pdbx_description
1 polymer ?
#
loop_
_entity_poly.entity_id
_entity_poly.type
_entity_poly.pdbx_seq_one_letter_code
_entity_poly.pdbx_strand_id
1 'polypeptide(L)'
;LLNLFPLHLREQGLPAIRRLLANPLERQWIKSEVEYKVTDLGSYHDVMLAMVTNPAYRWLESKRLDEAARLLGRDPFDLLCDLVLSGSSTMIGFGMDEENLEKLLRYPYCAIASDGAALTDGERVGHPHPRNFGTFPRVLARYVRERRTITLQEAIRKMTSLPARILGVRGRGLIEPTYHADQ
;
A
#
# COMPACT_ATOMS: atom_id res chain seq x y z
N LEU A 1 8.31 -0.70 -4.28
CA LEU A 1 8.29 -1.05 -5.72
C LEU A 1 8.25 -2.54 -6.00
N LEU A 2 8.84 -3.40 -5.15
CA LEU A 2 8.84 -4.86 -5.34
C LEU A 2 7.45 -5.47 -5.58
N ASN A 3 6.39 -4.85 -5.05
CA ASN A 3 5.00 -5.25 -5.29
C ASN A 3 4.57 -5.23 -6.76
N LEU A 4 5.28 -4.50 -7.64
CA LEU A 4 5.00 -4.48 -9.08
C LEU A 4 5.53 -5.71 -9.82
N PHE A 5 6.42 -6.50 -9.21
CA PHE A 5 6.89 -7.77 -9.77
C PHE A 5 5.89 -8.90 -9.52
N PRO A 6 5.86 -9.93 -10.38
CA PRO A 6 5.12 -11.17 -10.17
C PRO A 6 5.36 -11.80 -8.80
N LEU A 7 4.30 -12.37 -8.20
CA LEU A 7 4.35 -12.92 -6.83
C LEU A 7 5.45 -13.99 -6.68
N HIS A 8 5.52 -14.94 -7.60
CA HIS A 8 6.50 -16.03 -7.57
C HIS A 8 7.96 -15.54 -7.66
N LEU A 9 8.21 -14.35 -8.23
CA LEU A 9 9.55 -13.74 -8.25
C LEU A 9 9.86 -13.05 -6.92
N ARG A 10 8.87 -12.42 -6.31
CA ARG A 10 9.01 -11.78 -4.99
C ARG A 10 9.38 -12.81 -3.92
N GLU A 11 8.79 -14.00 -3.98
CA GLU A 11 9.05 -15.10 -3.04
C GLU A 11 10.49 -15.64 -3.15
N GLN A 12 11.10 -15.57 -4.33
CA GLN A 12 12.49 -15.97 -4.55
C GLN A 12 13.52 -14.92 -4.09
N GLY A 13 13.06 -13.69 -3.80
CA GLY A 13 13.88 -12.60 -3.28
C GLY A 13 14.74 -11.88 -4.32
N LEU A 14 15.43 -10.83 -3.85
CA LEU A 14 16.22 -9.92 -4.70
C LEU A 14 17.35 -10.61 -5.49
N PRO A 15 18.10 -11.61 -4.96
CA PRO A 15 19.14 -12.29 -5.73
C PRO A 15 18.60 -12.98 -6.98
N ALA A 16 17.43 -13.61 -6.88
CA ALA A 16 16.78 -14.28 -8.02
C ALA A 16 16.32 -13.26 -9.07
N ILE A 17 15.67 -12.17 -8.63
CA ILE A 17 15.26 -11.08 -9.52
C ILE A 17 16.47 -10.49 -10.25
N ARG A 18 17.58 -10.25 -9.54
CA ARG A 18 18.83 -9.76 -10.15
C ARG A 18 19.35 -10.70 -11.23
N ARG A 19 19.35 -12.01 -10.97
CA ARG A 19 19.80 -13.01 -11.93
C ARG A 19 18.93 -13.03 -13.19
N LEU A 20 17.60 -12.97 -13.03
CA LEU A 20 16.67 -12.99 -14.15
C LEU A 20 16.76 -11.72 -14.99
N LEU A 21 16.87 -10.55 -14.36
CA LEU A 21 17.03 -9.26 -15.08
C LEU A 21 18.34 -9.17 -15.89
N ALA A 22 19.33 -10.02 -15.61
CA ALA A 22 20.56 -10.12 -16.39
C ALA A 22 20.40 -10.93 -17.69
N ASN A 23 19.36 -11.77 -17.79
CA ASN A 23 19.03 -12.50 -19.02
C ASN A 23 18.10 -11.64 -19.89
N PRO A 24 18.44 -11.34 -21.16
CA PRO A 24 17.61 -10.48 -22.01
C PRO A 24 16.17 -10.97 -22.24
N LEU A 25 15.98 -12.28 -22.41
CA LEU A 25 14.65 -12.85 -22.66
C LEU A 25 13.79 -12.77 -21.40
N GLU A 26 14.36 -13.14 -20.26
CA GLU A 26 13.69 -13.05 -18.96
C GLU A 26 13.38 -11.60 -18.59
N ARG A 27 14.30 -10.67 -18.85
CA ARG A 27 14.07 -9.24 -18.63
C ARG A 27 12.89 -8.72 -19.44
N GLN A 28 12.77 -9.11 -20.70
CA GLN A 28 11.66 -8.70 -21.55
C GLN A 28 10.33 -9.26 -21.03
N TRP A 29 10.30 -10.53 -20.64
CA TRP A 29 9.11 -11.13 -20.04
C TRP A 29 8.72 -10.43 -18.72
N ILE A 30 9.69 -10.19 -17.82
CA ILE A 30 9.47 -9.43 -16.58
C ILE A 30 8.94 -8.03 -16.88
N LYS A 31 9.47 -7.35 -17.90
CA LYS A 31 9.00 -6.02 -18.32
C LYS A 31 7.52 -6.07 -18.67
N SER A 32 7.10 -7.01 -19.50
CA SER A 32 5.68 -7.19 -19.86
C SER A 32 4.78 -7.42 -18.64
N GLU A 33 5.20 -8.28 -17.70
CA GLU A 33 4.43 -8.55 -16.48
C GLU A 33 4.32 -7.32 -15.56
N VAL A 34 5.42 -6.58 -15.41
CA VAL A 34 5.43 -5.34 -14.62
C VAL A 34 4.57 -4.28 -15.27
N GLU A 35 4.66 -4.11 -16.59
CA GLU A 35 3.86 -3.13 -17.34
C GLU A 35 2.38 -3.45 -17.31
N TYR A 36 1.99 -4.74 -17.39
CA TYR A 36 0.61 -5.15 -17.20
C TYR A 36 0.08 -4.68 -15.83
N LYS A 37 0.83 -4.92 -14.76
CA LYS A 37 0.44 -4.53 -13.40
C LYS A 37 0.44 -3.02 -13.18
N VAL A 38 1.37 -2.30 -13.81
CA VAL A 38 1.40 -0.83 -13.80
C VAL A 38 0.18 -0.27 -14.53
N THR A 39 -0.24 -0.90 -15.62
CA THR A 39 -1.44 -0.51 -16.38
C THR A 39 -2.71 -0.77 -15.57
N ASP A 40 -2.78 -1.88 -14.83
CA ASP A 40 -3.90 -2.18 -13.91
C ASP A 40 -4.01 -1.14 -12.78
N LEU A 41 -2.89 -0.56 -12.34
CA LEU A 41 -2.87 0.57 -11.41
C LEU A 41 -3.29 1.91 -12.08
N GLY A 42 -3.21 1.99 -13.40
CA GLY A 42 -3.34 3.20 -14.21
C GLY A 42 -2.11 3.37 -15.10
N SER A 43 -1.00 3.85 -14.53
CA SER A 43 0.25 4.07 -15.24
C SER A 43 1.45 4.22 -14.27
N TYR A 44 2.65 4.46 -14.81
CA TYR A 44 3.80 4.85 -14.00
C TYR A 44 3.59 6.18 -13.24
N HIS A 45 2.67 7.03 -13.69
CA HIS A 45 2.26 8.26 -12.99
C HIS A 45 1.56 7.97 -11.66
N ASP A 46 0.90 6.82 -11.56
CA ASP A 46 0.14 6.41 -10.37
C ASP A 46 1.01 5.70 -9.34
N VAL A 47 2.32 5.60 -9.60
CA VAL A 47 3.32 5.05 -8.68
C VAL A 47 4.13 6.19 -8.08
N MET A 48 3.94 6.46 -6.79
CA MET A 48 4.77 7.42 -6.04
C MET A 48 5.84 6.71 -5.23
N LEU A 49 7.07 7.25 -5.29
CA LEU A 49 8.20 6.79 -4.47
C LEU A 49 8.00 7.28 -3.02
N ALA A 50 7.68 6.38 -2.10
CA ALA A 50 7.25 6.75 -0.75
C ALA A 50 8.43 6.89 0.22
N MET A 51 9.29 5.87 0.27
CA MET A 51 10.53 5.88 1.04
C MET A 51 11.64 5.35 0.16
N VAL A 52 12.72 6.13 0.00
CA VAL A 52 13.89 5.78 -0.81
C VAL A 52 15.14 5.78 0.06
N THR A 53 15.65 4.60 0.38
CA THR A 53 16.77 4.47 1.33
C THR A 53 18.13 4.68 0.67
N ASN A 54 18.25 4.45 -0.65
CA ASN A 54 19.47 4.66 -1.42
C ASN A 54 19.79 6.16 -1.49
N PRO A 55 20.93 6.61 -0.92
CA PRO A 55 21.28 8.03 -0.88
C PRO A 55 21.34 8.70 -2.27
N ALA A 56 21.74 7.95 -3.32
CA ALA A 56 21.84 8.49 -4.68
C ALA A 56 20.47 8.86 -5.28
N TYR A 57 19.39 8.25 -4.78
CA TYR A 57 18.03 8.42 -5.29
C TYR A 57 17.09 9.07 -4.28
N ARG A 58 17.55 9.40 -3.06
CA ARG A 58 16.68 9.94 -2.00
C ARG A 58 15.95 11.22 -2.39
N TRP A 59 16.56 12.06 -3.22
CA TRP A 59 15.94 13.29 -3.74
C TRP A 59 14.74 13.04 -4.69
N LEU A 60 14.48 11.78 -5.06
CA LEU A 60 13.31 11.36 -5.82
C LEU A 60 12.11 10.99 -4.93
N GLU A 61 12.23 11.03 -3.61
CA GLU A 61 11.10 10.81 -2.71
C GLU A 61 9.91 11.74 -3.03
N SER A 62 8.70 11.22 -2.86
CA SER A 62 7.42 11.85 -3.21
C SER A 62 7.19 12.13 -4.70
N LYS A 63 8.16 11.84 -5.58
CA LYS A 63 7.95 11.95 -7.04
C LYS A 63 7.17 10.77 -7.57
N ARG A 64 6.47 11.01 -8.68
CA ARG A 64 5.94 9.93 -9.50
C ARG A 64 7.06 9.22 -10.25
N LEU A 65 6.90 7.92 -10.51
CA LEU A 65 7.97 7.10 -11.09
C LEU A 65 8.30 7.54 -12.53
N ASP A 66 7.29 7.94 -13.31
CA ASP A 66 7.46 8.55 -14.64
C ASP A 66 8.22 9.88 -14.59
N GLU A 67 7.88 10.75 -13.62
CA GLU A 67 8.56 12.03 -13.40
C GLU A 67 10.03 11.80 -13.01
N ALA A 68 10.28 10.87 -12.09
CA ALA A 68 11.62 10.50 -11.65
C ALA A 68 12.47 9.94 -12.81
N ALA A 69 11.87 9.08 -13.64
CA ALA A 69 12.54 8.52 -14.81
C ALA A 69 12.89 9.60 -15.84
N ARG A 70 11.97 10.54 -16.09
CA ARG A 70 12.19 11.69 -16.97
C ARG A 70 13.31 12.60 -16.47
N LEU A 71 13.38 12.89 -15.17
CA LEU A 71 14.45 13.71 -14.56
C LEU A 71 15.83 13.07 -14.73
N LEU A 72 15.90 11.74 -14.78
CA LEU A 72 17.13 10.98 -14.98
C LEU A 72 17.42 10.66 -16.47
N GLY A 73 16.50 10.98 -17.39
CA GLY A 73 16.59 10.59 -18.80
C GLY A 73 16.58 9.07 -19.02
N ARG A 74 15.82 8.34 -18.19
CA ARG A 74 15.76 6.87 -18.21
C ARG A 74 14.36 6.36 -18.54
N ASP A 75 14.29 5.11 -18.99
CA ASP A 75 13.04 4.35 -19.06
C ASP A 75 12.50 4.07 -17.64
N PRO A 76 11.19 4.22 -17.38
CA PRO A 76 10.62 4.01 -16.05
C PRO A 76 10.79 2.58 -15.51
N PHE A 77 10.73 1.56 -16.36
CA PHE A 77 10.95 0.18 -15.95
C PHE A 77 12.41 -0.01 -15.53
N ASP A 78 13.36 0.56 -16.27
CA ASP A 78 14.78 0.47 -15.91
C ASP A 78 15.08 1.17 -14.57
N LEU A 79 14.52 2.35 -14.34
CA LEU A 79 14.64 3.03 -13.04
C LEU A 79 14.00 2.21 -11.90
N LEU A 80 12.82 1.62 -12.14
CA LEU A 80 12.15 0.75 -11.19
C LEU A 80 13.03 -0.44 -10.82
N CYS A 81 13.65 -1.10 -11.80
CA CYS A 81 14.58 -2.20 -11.56
C CYS A 81 15.76 -1.76 -10.69
N ASP A 82 16.39 -0.63 -10.98
CA ASP A 82 17.52 -0.10 -10.19
C ASP A 82 17.11 0.22 -8.73
N LEU A 83 15.93 0.81 -8.55
CA LEU A 83 15.39 1.13 -7.22
C LEU A 83 15.04 -0.12 -6.41
N VAL A 84 14.61 -1.20 -7.07
CA VAL A 84 14.37 -2.51 -6.42
C VAL A 84 15.67 -3.23 -6.11
N LEU A 85 16.61 -3.28 -7.04
CA LEU A 85 17.89 -3.97 -6.88
C LEU A 85 18.83 -3.30 -5.88
N SER A 86 18.65 -2.00 -5.64
CA SER A 86 19.30 -1.29 -4.53
C SER A 86 18.63 -1.52 -3.17
N GLY A 87 17.56 -2.31 -3.10
CA GLY A 87 16.87 -2.66 -1.86
C GLY A 87 16.10 -1.48 -1.22
N SER A 88 15.80 -0.45 -2.01
CA SER A 88 15.69 0.90 -1.49
C SER A 88 14.42 1.65 -1.88
N SER A 89 13.27 0.99 -2.06
CA SER A 89 12.05 1.74 -2.40
C SER A 89 10.73 1.07 -2.00
N THR A 90 9.97 1.74 -1.15
CA THR A 90 8.53 1.49 -0.99
C THR A 90 7.75 2.40 -1.94
N MET A 91 6.50 2.05 -2.21
CA MET A 91 5.64 2.82 -3.12
C MET A 91 4.27 3.07 -2.52
N ILE A 92 3.64 4.14 -2.96
CA ILE A 92 2.20 4.38 -2.81
C ILE A 92 1.60 4.34 -4.21
N GLY A 93 0.62 3.46 -4.42
CA GLY A 93 -0.09 3.32 -5.68
C GLY A 93 -1.45 4.02 -5.65
N PHE A 94 -1.78 4.76 -6.70
CA PHE A 94 -3.03 5.53 -6.82
C PHE A 94 -4.04 4.83 -7.75
N GLY A 95 -4.31 3.54 -7.52
CA GLY A 95 -5.20 2.75 -8.38
C GLY A 95 -6.60 2.47 -7.79
N MET A 96 -6.97 3.11 -6.68
CA MET A 96 -8.26 2.84 -6.04
C MET A 96 -9.34 3.81 -6.50
N ASP A 97 -10.52 3.26 -6.79
CA ASP A 97 -11.72 4.04 -7.09
C ASP A 97 -12.53 4.33 -5.82
N GLU A 98 -12.89 5.61 -5.63
CA GLU A 98 -13.59 6.08 -4.42
C GLU A 98 -15.03 5.53 -4.35
N GLU A 99 -15.72 5.37 -5.48
CA GLU A 99 -17.08 4.81 -5.49
C GLU A 99 -17.10 3.33 -5.12
N ASN A 100 -16.15 2.56 -5.64
CA ASN A 100 -15.97 1.16 -5.28
C ASN A 100 -15.59 1.01 -3.81
N LEU A 101 -14.73 1.90 -3.28
CA LEU A 101 -14.43 1.93 -1.85
C LEU A 101 -15.71 2.16 -1.03
N GLU A 102 -16.57 3.10 -1.42
CA GLU A 102 -17.83 3.30 -0.70
C GLU A 102 -18.78 2.10 -0.78
N LYS A 103 -18.85 1.41 -1.94
CA LYS A 103 -19.64 0.19 -2.07
C LYS A 103 -19.14 -0.90 -1.11
N LEU A 104 -17.82 -1.07 -1.00
CA LEU A 104 -17.21 -1.99 -0.05
C LEU A 104 -17.49 -1.58 1.41
N LEU A 105 -17.40 -0.29 1.72
CA LEU A 105 -17.72 0.22 3.05
C LEU A 105 -19.19 -0.06 3.42
N ARG A 106 -20.13 0.04 2.49
CA ARG A 106 -21.55 -0.32 2.76
C ARG A 106 -21.76 -1.81 2.96
N TYR A 107 -20.86 -2.67 2.50
CA TYR A 107 -21.02 -4.12 2.62
C TYR A 107 -20.90 -4.59 4.09
N PRO A 108 -21.90 -5.29 4.67
CA PRO A 108 -21.95 -5.56 6.11
C PRO A 108 -20.76 -6.36 6.67
N TYR A 109 -20.09 -7.16 5.84
CA TYR A 109 -19.00 -8.04 6.25
C TYR A 109 -17.60 -7.44 6.02
N CYS A 110 -17.50 -6.22 5.51
CA CYS A 110 -16.22 -5.52 5.36
C CYS A 110 -15.79 -4.86 6.68
N ALA A 111 -14.68 -5.34 7.27
CA ALA A 111 -14.01 -4.73 8.42
C ALA A 111 -12.96 -3.69 7.98
N ILE A 112 -12.66 -2.73 8.85
CA ILE A 112 -11.63 -1.72 8.60
C ILE A 112 -10.29 -2.20 9.13
N ALA A 113 -9.26 -2.17 8.29
CA ALA A 113 -7.88 -2.43 8.66
C ALA A 113 -6.98 -1.34 8.08
N SER A 114 -5.95 -0.92 8.81
CA SER A 114 -5.03 0.11 8.33
C SER A 114 -4.14 -0.35 7.18
N ASP A 115 -3.79 -1.63 7.15
CA ASP A 115 -2.71 -2.18 6.32
C ASP A 115 -1.42 -1.34 6.47
N GLY A 116 -1.24 -0.74 7.64
CA GLY A 116 -0.06 0.03 7.99
C GLY A 116 1.12 -0.89 8.30
N ALA A 117 2.33 -0.44 7.96
CA ALA A 117 3.55 -1.01 8.49
C ALA A 117 3.74 -0.60 9.95
N ALA A 118 4.34 -1.49 10.74
CA ALA A 118 4.85 -1.14 12.07
C ALA A 118 6.13 -0.32 11.89
N LEU A 119 6.04 1.01 12.06
CA LEU A 119 7.16 1.93 11.90
C LEU A 119 7.68 2.33 13.28
N THR A 120 8.95 2.07 13.56
CA THR A 120 9.64 2.59 14.75
C THR A 120 10.20 4.00 14.50
N ASP A 121 10.55 4.76 15.54
CA ASP A 121 11.01 6.15 15.41
C ASP A 121 12.28 6.32 14.53
N GLY A 122 13.08 5.27 14.35
CA GLY A 122 14.22 5.25 13.42
C GLY A 122 13.86 4.88 11.97
N GLU A 123 12.68 4.32 11.73
CA GLU A 123 12.18 3.88 10.42
C GLU A 123 11.21 4.89 9.79
N ARG A 124 10.86 5.96 10.52
CA ARG A 124 10.11 7.12 10.00
C ARG A 124 10.99 8.02 9.13
N VAL A 125 11.76 7.41 8.22
CA VAL A 125 12.51 8.13 7.19
C VAL A 125 11.62 8.25 5.95
N GLY A 126 11.56 9.43 5.34
CA GLY A 126 10.73 9.68 4.15
C GLY A 126 9.25 9.91 4.46
N HIS A 127 8.37 9.57 3.50
CA HIS A 127 6.93 9.82 3.56
C HIS A 127 6.14 8.50 3.53
N PRO A 128 5.95 7.83 4.68
CA PRO A 128 5.20 6.58 4.73
C PRO A 128 3.73 6.80 4.33
N HIS A 129 3.07 5.73 3.87
CA HIS A 129 1.67 5.81 3.44
C HIS A 129 0.79 6.40 4.56
N PRO A 130 -0.08 7.39 4.29
CA PRO A 130 -0.91 8.01 5.32
C PRO A 130 -1.86 7.05 6.05
N ARG A 131 -2.04 5.81 5.53
CA ARG A 131 -2.86 4.76 6.16
C ARG A 131 -2.25 4.22 7.45
N ASN A 132 -0.93 4.39 7.63
CA ASN A 132 -0.24 4.04 8.87
C ASN A 132 -0.85 4.74 10.10
N PHE A 133 -1.31 5.98 9.93
CA PHE A 133 -1.75 6.83 11.03
C PHE A 133 -3.18 7.34 10.90
N GLY A 134 -3.73 7.34 9.68
CA GLY A 134 -4.98 8.04 9.37
C GLY A 134 -6.20 7.16 9.15
N THR A 135 -6.09 5.82 9.09
CA THR A 135 -7.19 4.97 8.61
C THR A 135 -8.48 5.14 9.42
N PHE A 136 -8.43 4.92 10.74
CA PHE A 136 -9.64 4.99 11.57
C PHE A 136 -10.24 6.40 11.65
N PRO A 137 -9.46 7.47 11.92
CA PRO A 137 -9.98 8.84 11.89
C PRO A 137 -10.54 9.24 10.52
N ARG A 138 -9.91 8.81 9.42
CA ARG A 138 -10.41 9.09 8.06
C ARG A 138 -11.77 8.46 7.84
N VAL A 139 -12.01 7.24 8.32
CA VAL A 139 -13.35 6.63 8.16
C VAL A 139 -14.43 7.44 8.90
N LEU A 140 -14.14 7.88 10.12
CA LEU A 140 -15.08 8.70 10.90
C LEU A 140 -15.30 10.09 10.28
N ALA A 141 -14.23 10.77 9.86
CA ALA A 141 -14.33 12.11 9.29
C ALA A 141 -14.94 12.10 7.88
N ARG A 142 -14.38 11.29 6.99
CA ARG A 142 -14.73 11.29 5.56
C ARG A 142 -16.00 10.50 5.29
N TYR A 143 -16.08 9.25 5.74
CA TYR A 143 -17.14 8.32 5.32
C TYR A 143 -18.37 8.32 6.24
N VAL A 144 -18.24 8.76 7.49
CA VAL A 144 -19.40 8.98 8.37
C VAL A 144 -19.89 10.42 8.30
N ARG A 145 -19.04 11.39 8.66
CA ARG A 145 -19.46 12.80 8.81
C ARG A 145 -19.66 13.52 7.48
N GLU A 146 -18.66 13.52 6.61
CA GLU A 146 -18.70 14.30 5.36
C GLU A 146 -19.58 13.64 4.29
N ARG A 147 -19.31 12.36 3.97
CA ARG A 147 -19.94 11.66 2.86
C ARG A 147 -21.19 10.87 3.26
N ARG A 148 -21.39 10.64 4.56
CA ARG A 148 -22.54 9.88 5.10
C ARG A 148 -22.74 8.52 4.41
N THR A 149 -21.64 7.88 4.01
CA THR A 149 -21.61 6.58 3.34
C THR A 149 -22.13 5.48 4.25
N ILE A 150 -21.77 5.52 5.54
CA ILE A 150 -22.21 4.61 6.60
C ILE A 150 -22.52 5.40 7.88
N THR A 151 -23.32 4.82 8.77
CA THR A 151 -23.60 5.43 10.08
C THR A 151 -22.40 5.34 11.02
N LEU A 152 -22.37 6.17 12.07
CA LEU A 152 -21.33 6.09 13.09
C LEU A 152 -21.32 4.72 13.77
N GLN A 153 -22.49 4.18 14.11
CA GLN A 153 -22.63 2.88 14.75
C GLN A 153 -22.04 1.77 13.88
N GLU A 154 -22.33 1.79 12.58
CA GLU A 154 -21.79 0.81 11.64
C GLU A 154 -20.27 0.95 11.47
N ALA A 155 -19.75 2.18 11.40
CA ALA A 155 -18.31 2.42 11.37
C ALA A 155 -17.61 1.87 12.63
N ILE A 156 -18.15 2.15 13.83
CA ILE A 156 -17.61 1.62 15.09
C ILE A 156 -17.66 0.09 15.09
N ARG A 157 -18.79 -0.52 14.70
CA ARG A 157 -18.93 -1.98 14.60
C ARG A 157 -17.86 -2.59 13.67
N LYS A 158 -17.61 -1.97 12.52
CA LYS A 158 -16.60 -2.42 11.54
C LYS A 158 -15.14 -2.26 12.01
N MET A 159 -14.90 -1.45 13.05
CA MET A 159 -13.58 -1.24 13.64
C MET A 159 -13.39 -1.99 14.98
N THR A 160 -14.45 -2.59 15.53
CA THR A 160 -14.44 -3.19 16.88
C THR A 160 -15.00 -4.63 16.89
N SER A 161 -16.32 -4.79 17.01
CA SER A 161 -16.95 -6.11 17.16
C SER A 161 -16.86 -6.98 15.92
N LEU A 162 -16.89 -6.40 14.72
CA LEU A 162 -16.74 -7.16 13.48
C LEU A 162 -15.36 -7.83 13.36
N PRO A 163 -14.22 -7.10 13.47
CA PRO A 163 -12.90 -7.75 13.45
C PRO A 163 -12.70 -8.70 14.65
N ALA A 164 -13.19 -8.36 15.84
CA ALA A 164 -13.13 -9.28 16.99
C ALA A 164 -13.83 -10.62 16.70
N ARG A 165 -15.01 -10.57 16.06
CA ARG A 165 -15.76 -11.76 15.63
C ARG A 165 -15.05 -12.53 14.52
N ILE A 166 -14.50 -11.85 13.52
CA ILE A 166 -13.75 -12.48 12.41
C ILE A 166 -12.54 -13.24 12.95
N LEU A 167 -11.81 -12.64 13.89
CA LEU A 167 -10.59 -13.22 14.47
C LEU A 167 -10.85 -14.18 15.64
N GLY A 168 -12.10 -14.30 16.11
CA GLY A 168 -12.46 -15.15 17.25
C GLY A 168 -11.96 -14.62 18.60
N VAL A 169 -11.67 -13.32 18.72
CA VAL A 169 -11.19 -12.70 19.96
C VAL A 169 -12.37 -12.51 20.92
N ARG A 170 -12.46 -13.38 21.93
CA ARG A 170 -13.55 -13.37 22.91
C ARG A 170 -13.40 -12.25 23.94
N GLY A 171 -14.53 -11.71 24.39
CA GLY A 171 -14.56 -10.69 25.45
C GLY A 171 -13.99 -9.33 25.04
N ARG A 172 -13.90 -9.02 23.73
CA ARG A 172 -13.41 -7.74 23.18
C ARG A 172 -14.28 -7.23 22.04
N GLY A 173 -14.15 -5.93 21.73
CA GLY A 173 -14.83 -5.29 20.61
C GLY A 173 -16.27 -4.86 20.87
N LEU A 174 -16.80 -5.08 22.07
CA LEU A 174 -18.10 -4.59 22.53
C LEU A 174 -17.94 -3.98 23.93
N ILE A 175 -18.80 -3.02 24.26
CA ILE A 175 -18.89 -2.43 25.61
C ILE A 175 -19.95 -3.22 26.37
N GLU A 176 -19.51 -4.25 27.11
CA GLU A 176 -20.39 -5.12 27.90
C GLU A 176 -19.77 -5.39 29.27
N PRO A 177 -20.59 -5.59 30.32
CA PRO A 177 -20.09 -6.14 31.58
C PRO A 177 -19.34 -7.44 31.30
N THR A 178 -18.19 -7.66 31.97
CA THR A 178 -17.28 -8.82 31.81
C THR A 178 -16.35 -8.80 30.59
N TYR A 179 -16.49 -7.85 29.65
CA TYR A 179 -15.52 -7.66 28.56
C TYR A 179 -14.28 -6.90 29.04
N HIS A 180 -13.17 -7.04 28.32
CA HIS A 180 -11.95 -6.28 28.59
C HIS A 180 -12.18 -4.78 28.33
N ALA A 181 -11.55 -3.95 29.17
CA ALA A 181 -11.63 -2.49 29.09
C ALA A 181 -10.68 -1.91 28.03
N ASP A 182 -11.01 -2.11 26.76
CA ASP A 182 -10.34 -1.48 25.62
C ASP A 182 -11.10 -0.20 25.24
N GLN A 183 -10.58 0.98 25.61
CA GLN A 183 -11.20 2.29 25.34
C GLN A 183 -10.25 3.24 24.60
#